data_AF-A0A7X9XZ45-F1
#
_entry.id   AF-A0A7X9XZ45-F1
#
_cell.length_a   1.000
_cell.length_b   1.000
_cell.length_c   1.000
_cell.angle_alpha   90.00
_cell.angle_beta   90.00
_cell.angle_gamma   90.00
#
_symmetry.space_group_name_H-M   'P 1'
#
loop_
_entity.id
_entity.type
_entity.pdbx_description
1 polymer ?
#
loop_
_entity_poly.entity_id
_entity_poly.type
_entity_poly.pdbx_seq_one_letter_code
_entity_poly.pdbx_strand_id
1 'polypeptide(L)'
;MGPNPFKPTAGKMPPILIGRESVIDAFDRGLANGAGAPERLMLITGQRGSGKTVLLTELGRMAKKDGWDVISETASGGMVQRIVESLRGTSPRVTRASIGPSASLGGTSLSLGSVELSRPEAPLTIRAAIEDRLARLPKGKGVLITIDEVQSASRDDLVAISTAVQHVIRDEDMTDLPDTQKHGIALAFAGLPIAIDNLVNDDVLTFLRRCVRYDLGEVRIPDVKNAYISTVNDSGKMISEKDAQTAAEASSGFPFMIQLVGYYMWQSADVNGSDAITAEHVSIGATDAANAFQDSVCAPAVRSLTVAQREFILAMVPDLPEPSQVAHIAERCRKSMSWAGKYRASLIASNLIEPAGRGYVRISMPHLAEYLQTRREA
;
A
#
# COMPACT_ATOMS: atom_id res chain seq x y z
N MET A 1 14.95 26.34 15.44
CA MET A 1 14.35 24.99 15.42
C MET A 1 13.77 24.73 14.05
N GLY A 2 14.32 23.74 13.33
CA GLY A 2 13.80 23.30 12.04
C GLY A 2 12.59 22.36 12.22
N PRO A 3 11.71 22.24 11.21
CA PRO A 3 10.58 21.32 11.27
C PRO A 3 11.07 19.86 11.39
N ASN A 4 10.34 19.01 12.12
CA ASN A 4 10.64 17.58 12.23
C ASN A 4 10.69 16.93 10.84
N PRO A 5 11.80 16.29 10.43
CA PRO A 5 11.92 15.72 9.10
C PRO A 5 11.04 14.48 8.91
N PHE A 6 10.79 13.71 9.97
CA PHE A 6 10.00 12.48 9.88
C PHE A 6 8.50 12.78 9.77
N LYS A 7 7.80 12.02 8.92
CA LYS A 7 6.38 12.25 8.58
C LYS A 7 5.58 10.95 8.70
N PRO A 8 5.16 10.54 9.91
CA PRO A 8 4.36 9.32 10.11
C PRO A 8 2.89 9.47 9.67
N THR A 9 2.50 10.51 8.95
CA THR A 9 1.11 10.69 8.51
C THR A 9 0.77 9.67 7.40
N ALA A 10 -0.35 8.97 7.54
CA ALA A 10 -0.83 8.01 6.55
C ALA A 10 -0.90 8.62 5.14
N GLY A 11 -0.32 7.93 4.16
CA GLY A 11 -0.32 8.34 2.75
C GLY A 11 0.54 9.56 2.42
N LYS A 12 1.18 10.20 3.41
CA LYS A 12 2.12 11.29 3.13
C LYS A 12 3.47 10.70 2.73
N MET A 13 4.05 11.25 1.67
CA MET A 13 5.41 10.91 1.26
C MET A 13 6.40 11.24 2.38
N PRO A 14 7.14 10.26 2.91
CA PRO A 14 8.26 10.54 3.79
C PRO A 14 9.36 11.23 2.98
N PRO A 15 10.23 12.03 3.63
CA PRO A 15 11.34 12.69 2.93
C PRO A 15 12.33 11.69 2.32
N ILE A 16 12.43 10.47 2.88
CA ILE A 16 13.29 9.41 2.39
C ILE A 16 12.51 8.10 2.28
N LEU A 17 12.57 7.50 1.10
CA LEU A 17 11.95 6.22 0.75
C LEU A 17 13.01 5.11 0.83
N ILE A 18 13.30 4.65 2.04
CA ILE A 18 14.42 3.74 2.31
C ILE A 18 14.09 2.31 1.87
N GLY A 19 15.03 1.67 1.18
CA GLY A 19 14.93 0.24 0.82
C GLY A 19 13.94 -0.04 -0.30
N ARG A 20 13.55 1.00 -1.06
CA ARG A 20 12.62 0.92 -2.20
C ARG A 20 13.27 1.38 -3.51
N GLU A 21 14.54 1.76 -3.47
CA GLU A 21 15.32 2.31 -4.58
C GLU A 21 15.39 1.31 -5.75
N SER A 22 15.58 0.03 -5.47
CA SER A 22 15.63 -1.00 -6.53
C SER A 22 14.33 -1.10 -7.33
N VAL A 23 13.18 -0.88 -6.70
CA VAL A 23 11.85 -0.94 -7.33
C VAL A 23 11.62 0.33 -8.16
N ILE A 24 11.96 1.47 -7.57
CA ILE A 24 11.91 2.81 -8.18
C ILE A 24 12.79 2.84 -9.45
N ASP A 25 14.04 2.41 -9.34
CA ASP A 25 14.99 2.38 -10.46
C ASP A 25 14.59 1.39 -11.55
N ALA A 26 13.99 0.25 -11.18
CA ALA A 26 13.47 -0.71 -12.14
C ALA A 26 12.30 -0.12 -12.93
N PHE A 27 11.37 0.56 -12.25
CA PHE A 27 10.27 1.25 -12.90
C PHE A 27 10.74 2.37 -13.83
N ASP A 28 11.72 3.17 -13.40
CA ASP A 28 12.34 4.23 -14.22
C ASP A 28 12.89 3.67 -15.54
N ARG A 29 13.69 2.60 -15.45
CA ARG A 29 14.19 1.88 -16.62
C ARG A 29 13.05 1.31 -17.47
N GLY A 30 11.99 0.80 -16.85
CA GLY A 30 10.80 0.30 -17.53
C GLY A 30 10.08 1.37 -18.35
N LEU A 31 9.99 2.60 -17.83
CA LEU A 31 9.43 3.72 -18.58
C LEU A 31 10.32 4.07 -19.78
N ALA A 32 11.65 4.13 -19.58
CA ALA A 32 12.63 4.47 -20.62
C ALA A 32 12.76 3.42 -21.74
N ASN A 33 12.63 2.13 -21.42
CA ASN A 33 12.83 1.02 -22.37
C ASN A 33 11.75 0.89 -23.45
N GLY A 34 10.65 1.65 -23.37
CA GLY A 34 9.60 1.62 -24.40
C GLY A 34 8.59 0.49 -24.23
N ALA A 35 7.75 0.30 -25.25
CA ALA A 35 6.72 -0.74 -25.26
C ALA A 35 7.30 -2.14 -24.97
N GLY A 36 6.56 -2.97 -24.24
CA GLY A 36 6.98 -4.33 -23.88
C GLY A 36 7.89 -4.47 -22.66
N ALA A 37 8.36 -3.38 -22.05
CA ALA A 37 9.15 -3.44 -20.82
C ALA A 37 8.34 -4.04 -19.65
N PRO A 38 8.81 -5.14 -19.02
CA PRO A 38 8.03 -5.86 -18.00
C PRO A 38 7.78 -5.02 -16.75
N GLU A 39 8.68 -4.09 -16.42
CA GLU A 39 8.58 -3.23 -15.23
C GLU A 39 7.44 -2.21 -15.30
N ARG A 40 6.77 -2.06 -16.47
CA ARG A 40 5.54 -1.27 -16.60
C ARG A 40 4.32 -1.93 -15.96
N LEU A 41 4.38 -3.24 -15.71
CA LEU A 41 3.29 -4.00 -15.11
C LEU A 41 3.74 -4.58 -13.77
N MET A 42 3.23 -4.03 -12.68
CA MET A 42 3.74 -4.30 -11.33
C MET A 42 2.65 -4.85 -10.40
N LEU A 43 3.01 -5.86 -9.61
CA LEU A 43 2.24 -6.34 -8.47
C LEU A 43 3.03 -6.08 -7.19
N ILE A 44 2.57 -5.10 -6.42
CA ILE A 44 3.21 -4.67 -5.18
C ILE A 44 2.43 -5.27 -4.01
N THR A 45 3.07 -6.17 -3.28
CA THR A 45 2.48 -6.82 -2.11
C THR A 45 3.21 -6.42 -0.84
N GLY A 46 2.57 -6.56 0.31
CA GLY A 46 3.21 -6.39 1.62
C GLY A 46 2.18 -6.11 2.70
N GLN A 47 2.65 -6.13 3.95
CA GLN A 47 1.79 -5.89 5.11
C GLN A 47 1.21 -4.46 5.13
N ARG A 48 0.15 -4.23 5.91
CA ARG A 48 -0.35 -2.86 6.17
C ARG A 48 0.78 -2.03 6.76
N GLY A 49 1.03 -0.81 6.28
CA GLY A 49 2.14 0.00 6.78
C GLY A 49 3.52 -0.30 6.16
N SER A 50 3.63 -1.24 5.20
CA SER A 50 4.90 -1.53 4.49
C SER A 50 5.30 -0.46 3.46
N GLY A 51 4.51 0.61 3.28
CA GLY A 51 4.81 1.70 2.35
C GLY A 51 4.30 1.50 0.93
N LYS A 52 3.33 0.61 0.69
CA LYS A 52 2.71 0.38 -0.64
C LYS A 52 2.17 1.67 -1.29
N THR A 53 1.29 2.39 -0.59
CA THR A 53 0.71 3.66 -1.07
C THR A 53 1.77 4.71 -1.35
N VAL A 54 2.80 4.77 -0.50
CA VAL A 54 3.94 5.68 -0.65
C VAL A 54 4.74 5.33 -1.90
N LEU A 55 5.01 4.04 -2.12
CA LEU A 55 5.69 3.58 -3.32
C LEU A 55 4.88 3.92 -4.58
N LEU A 56 3.58 3.61 -4.63
CA LEU A 56 2.72 3.97 -5.76
C LEU A 56 2.72 5.48 -6.04
N THR A 57 2.71 6.30 -4.99
CA THR A 57 2.80 7.76 -5.11
C THR A 57 4.11 8.19 -5.74
N GLU A 58 5.23 7.57 -5.37
CA GLU A 58 6.54 7.86 -5.94
C GLU A 58 6.63 7.44 -7.41
N LEU A 59 6.15 6.26 -7.77
CA LEU A 59 6.07 5.82 -9.17
C LEU A 59 5.25 6.83 -10.00
N GLY A 60 4.13 7.32 -9.44
CA GLY A 60 3.33 8.37 -10.04
C GLY A 60 4.08 9.70 -10.21
N ARG A 61 4.86 10.12 -9.21
CA ARG A 61 5.68 11.33 -9.29
C ARG A 61 6.74 11.23 -10.39
N MET A 62 7.40 10.08 -10.48
CA MET A 62 8.40 9.80 -11.52
C MET A 62 7.78 9.81 -12.90
N ALA A 63 6.68 9.07 -13.10
CA ALA A 63 5.97 9.03 -14.37
C ALA A 63 5.53 10.44 -14.83
N LYS A 64 4.95 11.26 -13.92
CA LYS A 64 4.60 12.65 -14.23
C LYS A 64 5.81 13.48 -14.64
N LYS A 65 6.93 13.35 -13.92
CA LYS A 65 8.19 14.05 -14.26
C LYS A 65 8.67 13.66 -15.66
N ASP A 66 8.45 12.42 -16.06
CA ASP A 66 8.79 11.88 -17.36
C ASP A 66 7.74 12.17 -18.45
N GLY A 67 6.71 12.98 -18.15
CA GLY A 67 5.69 13.40 -19.11
C GLY A 67 4.60 12.37 -19.37
N TRP A 68 4.43 11.39 -18.48
CA TRP A 68 3.30 10.47 -18.48
C TRP A 68 2.12 11.07 -17.73
N ASP A 69 0.92 10.71 -18.16
CA ASP A 69 -0.28 10.93 -17.36
C ASP A 69 -0.40 9.85 -16.29
N VAL A 70 -0.91 10.24 -15.12
CA VAL A 70 -1.02 9.33 -13.97
C VAL A 70 -2.43 9.39 -13.42
N ILE A 71 -3.05 8.22 -13.36
CA ILE A 71 -4.34 7.97 -12.74
C ILE A 71 -4.11 7.14 -11.48
N SER A 72 -4.37 7.72 -10.32
CA SER A 72 -4.22 7.04 -9.03
C SER A 72 -5.58 6.81 -8.40
N GLU A 73 -5.89 5.55 -8.13
CA GLU A 73 -7.16 5.13 -7.55
C GLU A 73 -6.96 4.20 -6.36
N THR A 74 -7.90 4.28 -5.42
CA THR A 74 -8.06 3.29 -4.36
C THR A 74 -9.20 2.37 -4.72
N ALA A 75 -8.96 1.06 -4.68
CA ALA A 75 -9.94 0.05 -5.01
C ALA A 75 -11.18 0.15 -4.10
N SER A 76 -12.34 0.27 -4.75
CA SER A 76 -13.67 0.20 -4.14
C SER A 76 -14.71 0.01 -5.23
N GLY A 77 -15.98 -0.17 -4.87
CA GLY A 77 -17.06 -0.28 -5.85
C GLY A 77 -17.06 0.91 -6.84
N GLY A 78 -17.24 0.62 -8.13
CA GLY A 78 -17.27 1.64 -9.19
C GLY A 78 -15.88 2.20 -9.57
N MET A 79 -14.79 1.52 -9.20
CA MET A 79 -13.42 1.94 -9.51
C MET A 79 -13.21 2.16 -11.02
N VAL A 80 -13.68 1.25 -11.87
CA VAL A 80 -13.51 1.36 -13.33
C VAL A 80 -14.16 2.63 -13.87
N GLN A 81 -15.34 3.00 -13.37
CA GLN A 81 -16.02 4.22 -13.79
C GLN A 81 -15.21 5.47 -13.44
N ARG A 82 -14.66 5.54 -12.21
CA ARG A 82 -13.80 6.68 -11.81
C ARG A 82 -12.53 6.79 -12.65
N ILE A 83 -11.92 5.65 -12.98
CA ILE A 83 -10.76 5.62 -13.90
C ILE A 83 -11.15 6.20 -15.27
N VAL A 84 -12.29 5.75 -15.83
CA VAL A 84 -12.81 6.26 -17.11
C VAL A 84 -13.07 7.77 -17.08
N GLU A 85 -13.72 8.27 -16.03
CA GLU A 85 -14.00 9.69 -15.83
C GLU A 85 -12.70 10.51 -15.75
N SER A 86 -11.71 10.00 -15.03
CA SER A 86 -10.38 10.62 -14.88
C SER A 86 -9.62 10.66 -16.22
N LEU A 87 -9.60 9.56 -16.98
CA LEU A 87 -8.99 9.48 -18.32
C LEU A 87 -9.61 10.47 -19.31
N ARG A 88 -10.94 10.64 -19.27
CA ARG A 88 -11.67 11.58 -20.12
C ARG A 88 -11.42 13.05 -19.77
N GLY A 89 -10.76 13.32 -18.63
CA GLY A 89 -10.61 14.68 -18.11
C GLY A 89 -11.90 15.25 -17.51
N THR A 90 -12.91 14.41 -17.32
CA THR A 90 -14.14 14.73 -16.62
C THR A 90 -13.92 14.50 -15.13
N SER A 91 -12.94 15.19 -14.53
CA SER A 91 -13.03 15.36 -13.07
C SER A 91 -14.33 16.12 -12.82
N PRO A 92 -15.20 15.67 -11.89
CA PRO A 92 -16.13 16.61 -11.29
C PRO A 92 -15.23 17.69 -10.69
N ARG A 93 -15.15 18.85 -11.34
CA ARG A 93 -14.79 20.06 -10.62
C ARG A 93 -15.75 20.03 -9.43
N VAL A 94 -15.20 19.94 -8.23
CA VAL A 94 -15.90 20.35 -7.03
C VAL A 94 -16.19 21.82 -7.28
N THR A 95 -17.30 22.08 -7.97
CA THR A 95 -17.91 23.37 -8.09
C THR A 95 -18.34 23.61 -6.67
N ARG A 96 -17.49 24.33 -5.93
CA ARG A 96 -17.75 24.91 -4.62
C ARG A 96 -19.26 25.13 -4.53
N ALA A 97 -19.90 24.33 -3.68
CA ALA A 97 -21.34 24.36 -3.51
C ALA A 97 -21.78 25.82 -3.31
N SER A 98 -22.28 26.44 -4.37
CA SER A 98 -23.19 27.55 -4.20
C SER A 98 -24.45 26.88 -3.69
N ILE A 99 -24.58 26.84 -2.37
CA ILE A 99 -25.86 26.64 -1.71
C ILE A 99 -26.71 27.84 -2.14
N GLY A 100 -27.35 27.72 -3.30
CA GLY A 100 -28.46 28.53 -3.73
C GLY A 100 -29.73 27.71 -3.50
N PRO A 101 -30.84 28.31 -3.03
CA PRO A 101 -32.05 27.57 -2.73
C PRO A 101 -32.54 26.85 -3.98
N SER A 102 -32.64 25.52 -3.92
CA SER A 102 -33.33 24.74 -4.94
C SER A 102 -34.81 25.08 -4.89
N ALA A 103 -35.25 25.97 -5.79
CA ALA A 103 -36.66 26.18 -6.06
C ALA A 103 -37.21 24.91 -6.72
N SER A 104 -37.90 24.08 -5.94
CA SER A 104 -38.70 22.98 -6.46
C SER A 104 -39.96 23.54 -7.09
N LEU A 105 -39.92 23.81 -8.40
CA LEU A 105 -41.11 24.00 -9.22
C LEU A 105 -41.28 22.78 -10.14
N GLY A 106 -42.26 21.93 -9.83
CA GLY A 106 -42.83 20.97 -10.77
C GLY A 106 -41.97 19.77 -11.19
N GLY A 107 -42.01 18.70 -10.39
CA GLY A 107 -42.15 17.32 -10.89
C GLY A 107 -41.07 16.70 -11.81
N THR A 108 -39.93 17.33 -12.07
CA THR A 108 -38.85 16.73 -12.89
C THR A 108 -37.48 17.02 -12.28
N SER A 109 -36.92 16.02 -11.59
CA SER A 109 -35.49 16.01 -11.24
C SER A 109 -34.72 15.66 -12.51
N LEU A 110 -34.10 16.67 -13.14
CA LEU A 110 -33.11 16.48 -14.19
C LEU A 110 -31.84 15.92 -13.54
N SER A 111 -31.68 14.60 -13.55
CA SER A 111 -30.39 13.95 -13.31
C SER A 111 -29.51 14.21 -14.53
N LEU A 112 -28.54 15.12 -14.38
CA LEU A 112 -27.49 15.35 -15.37
C LEU A 112 -26.58 14.11 -15.43
N GLY A 113 -26.95 13.16 -16.30
CA GLY A 113 -26.03 12.25 -16.98
C GLY A 113 -25.08 11.42 -16.13
N SER A 114 -25.59 10.68 -15.13
CA SER A 114 -24.86 9.52 -14.60
C SER A 114 -25.08 8.33 -15.53
N VAL A 115 -24.13 8.05 -16.41
CA VAL A 115 -24.15 6.81 -17.20
C VAL A 115 -23.82 5.66 -16.24
N GLU A 116 -24.84 4.96 -15.75
CA GLU A 116 -24.63 3.65 -15.13
C GLU A 116 -24.09 2.71 -16.21
N LEU A 117 -22.80 2.40 -16.12
CA LEU A 117 -22.18 1.48 -17.07
C LEU A 117 -22.76 0.09 -16.86
N SER A 118 -23.38 -0.47 -17.90
CA SER A 118 -23.80 -1.86 -17.88
C SER A 118 -22.56 -2.76 -17.85
N ARG A 119 -22.53 -3.75 -16.94
CA ARG A 119 -21.39 -4.67 -16.70
C ARG A 119 -20.72 -5.28 -17.96
N PRO A 120 -21.43 -5.58 -19.07
CA PRO A 120 -20.79 -6.15 -20.26
C PRO A 120 -19.91 -5.15 -21.05
N GLU A 121 -20.12 -3.85 -20.90
CA GLU A 121 -19.46 -2.82 -21.72
C GLU A 121 -18.25 -2.17 -21.02
N ALA A 122 -17.99 -2.53 -19.77
CA ALA A 122 -16.92 -1.95 -18.97
C ALA A 122 -15.52 -2.11 -19.58
N PRO A 123 -15.09 -3.30 -20.06
CA PRO A 123 -13.77 -3.45 -20.66
C PRO A 123 -13.59 -2.63 -21.95
N LEU A 124 -14.64 -2.53 -22.77
CA LEU A 124 -14.61 -1.74 -24.01
C LEU A 124 -14.56 -0.24 -23.72
N THR A 125 -15.34 0.21 -22.74
CA THR A 125 -15.40 1.62 -22.36
C THR A 125 -14.07 2.10 -21.81
N ILE A 126 -13.44 1.32 -20.93
CA ILE A 126 -12.15 1.71 -20.35
C ILE A 126 -11.01 1.61 -21.35
N ARG A 127 -11.01 0.60 -22.23
CA ARG A 127 -10.09 0.55 -23.38
C ARG A 127 -10.18 1.81 -24.22
N ALA A 128 -11.37 2.18 -24.68
CA ALA A 128 -11.57 3.37 -25.50
C ALA A 128 -11.14 4.66 -24.78
N ALA A 129 -11.40 4.77 -23.47
CA ALA A 129 -10.97 5.93 -22.68
C ALA A 129 -9.43 6.01 -22.55
N ILE A 130 -8.74 4.88 -22.44
CA ILE A 130 -7.28 4.81 -22.43
C ILE A 130 -6.73 5.22 -23.80
N GLU A 131 -7.21 4.61 -24.88
CA GLU A 131 -6.77 4.91 -26.27
C GLU A 131 -6.96 6.38 -26.61
N ASP A 132 -8.13 6.95 -26.30
CA ASP A 132 -8.41 8.39 -26.49
C ASP A 132 -7.43 9.28 -25.72
N ARG A 133 -6.97 8.83 -24.55
CA ARG A 133 -6.01 9.59 -23.74
C ARG A 133 -4.60 9.47 -24.32
N LEU A 134 -4.18 8.26 -24.69
CA LEU A 134 -2.87 8.01 -25.32
C LEU A 134 -2.72 8.82 -26.61
N ALA A 135 -3.77 8.87 -27.44
CA ALA A 135 -3.77 9.65 -28.69
C ALA A 135 -3.50 11.17 -28.51
N ARG A 136 -3.73 11.71 -27.30
CA ARG A 136 -3.48 13.13 -26.96
C ARG A 136 -2.09 13.37 -26.37
N LEU A 137 -1.35 12.30 -26.05
CA LEU A 137 -0.01 12.39 -25.48
C LEU A 137 1.07 12.43 -26.57
N PRO A 138 2.24 13.04 -26.29
CA PRO A 138 3.38 12.95 -27.19
C PRO A 138 3.79 11.49 -27.44
N LYS A 139 4.37 11.22 -28.62
CA LYS A 139 4.94 9.90 -28.95
C LYS A 139 5.93 9.43 -27.88
N GLY A 140 5.94 8.14 -27.58
CA GLY A 140 6.79 7.54 -26.55
C GLY A 140 6.36 7.83 -25.10
N LYS A 141 5.29 8.62 -24.90
CA LYS A 141 4.68 8.85 -23.57
C LYS A 141 3.47 7.96 -23.37
N GLY A 142 2.92 7.97 -22.17
CA GLY A 142 1.91 6.99 -21.81
C GLY A 142 1.06 7.35 -20.62
N VAL A 143 0.21 6.41 -20.23
CA VAL A 143 -0.64 6.48 -19.05
C VAL A 143 -0.17 5.44 -18.03
N LEU A 144 0.10 5.89 -16.81
CA LEU A 144 0.26 5.04 -15.63
C LEU A 144 -1.06 4.99 -14.86
N ILE A 145 -1.54 3.79 -14.57
CA ILE A 145 -2.68 3.55 -13.68
C ILE A 145 -2.16 2.84 -12.42
N THR A 146 -2.34 3.44 -11.25
CA THR A 146 -2.01 2.84 -9.96
C THR A 146 -3.29 2.51 -9.19
N ILE A 147 -3.44 1.28 -8.74
CA ILE A 147 -4.60 0.80 -7.98
C ILE A 147 -4.13 0.30 -6.62
N ASP A 148 -4.51 1.01 -5.55
CA ASP A 148 -4.19 0.63 -4.17
C ASP A 148 -5.32 -0.17 -3.50
N GLU A 149 -4.98 -0.92 -2.46
CA GLU A 149 -5.88 -1.76 -1.67
C GLU A 149 -6.71 -2.76 -2.50
N VAL A 150 -6.11 -3.50 -3.45
CA VAL A 150 -6.85 -4.40 -4.38
C VAL A 150 -7.78 -5.41 -3.71
N GLN A 151 -7.55 -5.78 -2.45
CA GLN A 151 -8.49 -6.57 -1.64
C GLN A 151 -9.91 -5.97 -1.54
N SER A 152 -10.06 -4.68 -1.81
CA SER A 152 -11.32 -3.93 -1.78
C SER A 152 -11.98 -3.80 -3.16
N ALA A 153 -11.32 -4.28 -4.23
CA ALA A 153 -11.86 -4.24 -5.58
C ALA A 153 -12.85 -5.39 -5.80
N SER A 154 -13.86 -5.15 -6.65
CA SER A 154 -14.67 -6.24 -7.18
C SER A 154 -13.86 -7.04 -8.20
N ARG A 155 -14.13 -8.35 -8.31
CA ARG A 155 -13.51 -9.19 -9.34
C ARG A 155 -13.81 -8.67 -10.75
N ASP A 156 -15.04 -8.22 -10.98
CA ASP A 156 -15.48 -7.69 -12.28
C ASP A 156 -14.67 -6.44 -12.68
N ASP A 157 -14.40 -5.53 -11.73
CA ASP A 157 -13.57 -4.35 -11.98
C ASP A 157 -12.13 -4.74 -12.35
N LEU A 158 -11.54 -5.68 -11.61
CA LEU A 158 -10.17 -6.17 -11.87
C LEU A 158 -10.06 -6.87 -13.23
N VAL A 159 -11.06 -7.66 -13.60
CA VAL A 159 -11.16 -8.27 -14.94
C VAL A 159 -11.28 -7.21 -16.02
N ALA A 160 -12.13 -6.20 -15.83
CA ALA A 160 -12.35 -5.16 -16.81
C ALA A 160 -11.08 -4.33 -17.09
N ILE A 161 -10.42 -3.81 -16.04
CA ILE A 161 -9.18 -3.03 -16.21
C ILE A 161 -8.07 -3.87 -16.84
N SER A 162 -7.87 -5.10 -16.37
CA SER A 162 -6.77 -5.95 -16.85
C SER A 162 -6.98 -6.34 -18.32
N THR A 163 -8.21 -6.69 -18.70
CA THR A 163 -8.56 -7.02 -20.09
C THR A 163 -8.37 -5.82 -21.02
N ALA A 164 -8.77 -4.63 -20.58
CA ALA A 164 -8.59 -3.42 -21.36
C ALA A 164 -7.10 -3.08 -21.55
N VAL A 165 -6.31 -3.12 -20.49
CA VAL A 165 -4.85 -2.87 -20.57
C VAL A 165 -4.19 -3.88 -21.51
N GLN A 166 -4.54 -5.17 -21.44
CA GLN A 166 -4.02 -6.18 -22.35
C GLN A 166 -4.36 -5.87 -23.81
N HIS A 167 -5.57 -5.42 -24.10
CA HIS A 167 -5.95 -5.01 -25.46
C HIS A 167 -5.17 -3.78 -25.92
N VAL A 168 -5.08 -2.72 -25.10
CA VAL A 168 -4.34 -1.51 -25.44
C VAL A 168 -2.88 -1.81 -25.77
N ILE A 169 -2.21 -2.64 -24.96
CA ILE A 169 -0.83 -3.08 -25.25
C ILE A 169 -0.75 -3.73 -26.63
N ARG A 170 -1.69 -4.64 -26.92
CA ARG A 170 -1.74 -5.33 -28.21
C ARG A 170 -2.00 -4.36 -29.37
N ASP A 171 -2.89 -3.39 -29.20
CA ASP A 171 -3.23 -2.42 -30.25
C ASP A 171 -2.02 -1.53 -30.57
N GLU A 172 -1.31 -1.04 -29.56
CA GLU A 172 -0.06 -0.29 -29.73
C GLU A 172 1.02 -1.14 -30.41
N ASP A 173 1.12 -2.43 -30.07
CA ASP A 173 2.09 -3.34 -30.70
C ASP A 173 1.82 -3.61 -32.18
N MET A 174 0.57 -3.47 -32.63
CA MET A 174 0.18 -3.61 -34.03
C MET A 174 0.46 -2.35 -34.86
N THR A 175 0.94 -1.26 -34.26
CA THR A 175 1.34 -0.05 -34.98
C THR A 175 2.74 -0.19 -35.58
N ASP A 176 2.96 0.38 -36.77
CA ASP A 176 4.27 0.37 -37.45
C ASP A 176 5.29 1.38 -36.87
N LEU A 177 5.12 1.76 -35.60
CA LEU A 177 6.01 2.69 -34.90
C LEU A 177 7.15 1.90 -34.22
N PRO A 178 8.37 2.48 -34.13
CA PRO A 178 9.39 1.94 -33.24
C PRO A 178 8.89 1.89 -31.79
N ASP A 179 9.33 0.91 -31.00
CA ASP A 179 8.88 0.74 -29.60
C ASP A 179 9.13 1.95 -28.70
N THR A 180 10.11 2.79 -29.05
CA THR A 180 10.42 4.06 -28.37
C THR A 180 9.44 5.19 -28.71
N GLN A 181 8.64 5.05 -29.76
CA GLN A 181 7.65 6.03 -30.22
C GLN A 181 6.20 5.60 -29.96
N LYS A 182 5.95 4.30 -29.78
CA LYS A 182 4.65 3.76 -29.36
C LYS A 182 4.22 4.40 -28.04
N HIS A 183 2.93 4.60 -27.85
CA HIS A 183 2.42 5.07 -26.57
C HIS A 183 2.53 3.94 -25.54
N GLY A 184 2.81 4.33 -24.29
CA GLY A 184 3.00 3.39 -23.20
C GLY A 184 1.75 3.23 -22.35
N ILE A 185 1.51 2.02 -21.85
CA ILE A 185 0.64 1.82 -20.69
C ILE A 185 1.42 1.12 -19.58
N ALA A 186 1.29 1.66 -18.37
CA ALA A 186 1.81 1.08 -17.15
C ALA A 186 0.67 0.87 -16.16
N LEU A 187 0.72 -0.24 -15.43
CA LEU A 187 -0.29 -0.66 -14.47
C LEU A 187 0.41 -1.19 -13.22
N ALA A 188 0.12 -0.58 -12.07
CA ALA A 188 0.63 -1.04 -10.79
C ALA A 188 -0.52 -1.34 -9.83
N PHE A 189 -0.61 -2.59 -9.39
CA PHE A 189 -1.54 -2.99 -8.33
C PHE A 189 -0.81 -3.06 -7.00
N ALA A 190 -1.43 -2.57 -5.93
CA ALA A 190 -0.96 -2.75 -4.57
C ALA A 190 -2.02 -3.39 -3.67
N GLY A 191 -1.61 -4.34 -2.85
CA GLY A 191 -2.53 -4.98 -1.91
C GLY A 191 -1.87 -5.90 -0.90
N LEU A 192 -2.73 -6.61 -0.15
CA LEU A 192 -2.30 -7.65 0.77
C LEU A 192 -1.80 -8.89 0.03
N PRO A 193 -0.88 -9.68 0.63
CA PRO A 193 -0.32 -10.88 -0.01
C PRO A 193 -1.37 -11.82 -0.58
N ILE A 194 -2.41 -12.15 0.20
CA ILE A 194 -3.44 -13.08 -0.26
C ILE A 194 -4.27 -12.51 -1.42
N ALA A 195 -4.49 -11.20 -1.46
CA ALA A 195 -5.26 -10.56 -2.52
C ALA A 195 -4.49 -10.58 -3.84
N ILE A 196 -3.18 -10.31 -3.78
CA ILE A 196 -2.27 -10.41 -4.93
C ILE A 196 -2.12 -11.87 -5.38
N ASP A 197 -2.00 -12.82 -4.45
CA ASP A 197 -1.93 -14.24 -4.79
C ASP A 197 -3.23 -14.72 -5.47
N ASN A 198 -4.40 -14.31 -4.98
CA ASN A 198 -5.68 -14.62 -5.62
C ASN A 198 -5.77 -14.01 -7.03
N LEU A 199 -5.29 -12.78 -7.20
CA LEU A 199 -5.26 -12.09 -8.48
C LEU A 199 -4.40 -12.83 -9.52
N VAL A 200 -3.22 -13.31 -9.13
CA VAL A 200 -2.28 -14.06 -9.99
C VAL A 200 -2.81 -15.46 -10.34
N ASN A 201 -3.50 -16.09 -9.40
CA ASN A 201 -4.04 -17.45 -9.57
C ASN A 201 -5.40 -17.49 -10.25
N ASP A 202 -6.02 -16.34 -10.52
CA ASP A 202 -7.32 -16.27 -11.21
C ASP A 202 -7.22 -16.79 -12.66
N ASP A 203 -8.21 -17.59 -13.06
CA ASP A 203 -8.23 -18.26 -14.38
C ASP A 203 -8.46 -17.31 -15.56
N VAL A 204 -9.06 -16.13 -15.31
CA VAL A 204 -9.32 -15.11 -16.35
C VAL A 204 -8.15 -14.14 -16.44
N LEU A 205 -7.56 -13.77 -15.31
CA LEU A 205 -6.50 -12.77 -15.20
C LEU A 205 -5.09 -13.32 -15.44
N THR A 206 -4.95 -14.38 -16.24
CA THR A 206 -3.65 -15.06 -16.48
C THR A 206 -2.55 -14.15 -17.00
N PHE A 207 -2.89 -13.04 -17.65
CA PHE A 207 -1.95 -11.97 -18.04
C PHE A 207 -1.16 -11.42 -16.85
N LEU A 208 -1.78 -11.29 -15.68
CA LEU A 208 -1.14 -10.72 -14.48
C LEU A 208 -0.01 -11.60 -13.93
N ARG A 209 0.06 -12.88 -14.35
CA ARG A 209 1.20 -13.77 -14.05
C ARG A 209 2.52 -13.30 -14.68
N ARG A 210 2.45 -12.41 -15.68
CA ARG A 210 3.63 -11.82 -16.35
C ARG A 210 4.05 -10.48 -15.74
N CYS A 211 3.29 -9.95 -14.78
CA CYS A 211 3.67 -8.75 -14.06
C CYS A 211 4.87 -9.01 -13.16
N VAL A 212 5.72 -8.00 -12.99
CA VAL A 212 6.84 -8.06 -12.03
C VAL A 212 6.28 -7.93 -10.62
N ARG A 213 6.56 -8.92 -9.77
CA ARG A 213 6.11 -8.93 -8.37
C ARG A 213 7.18 -8.35 -7.45
N TYR A 214 6.76 -7.39 -6.62
CA TYR A 214 7.59 -6.80 -5.56
C TYR A 214 6.94 -7.07 -4.21
N ASP A 215 7.66 -7.77 -3.33
CA ASP A 215 7.24 -7.99 -1.95
C ASP A 215 7.89 -6.95 -1.03
N LEU A 216 7.07 -6.03 -0.53
CA LEU A 216 7.49 -4.97 0.38
C LEU A 216 7.53 -5.51 1.80
N GLY A 217 8.69 -6.09 2.14
CA GLY A 217 9.05 -6.47 3.49
C GLY A 217 9.67 -5.32 4.30
N GLU A 218 10.29 -5.73 5.41
CA GLU A 218 11.11 -4.88 6.28
C GLU A 218 12.34 -4.33 5.53
N VAL A 219 12.77 -3.14 5.94
CA VAL A 219 14.01 -2.50 5.49
C VAL A 219 15.14 -3.02 6.37
N ARG A 220 16.30 -3.32 5.78
CA ARG A 220 17.43 -3.84 6.55
C ARG A 220 17.89 -2.80 7.57
N ILE A 221 18.15 -3.24 8.80
CA ILE A 221 18.58 -2.37 9.91
C ILE A 221 19.77 -1.46 9.55
N PRO A 222 20.82 -1.92 8.82
CA PRO A 222 21.90 -1.02 8.40
C PRO A 222 21.44 0.12 7.47
N ASP A 223 20.48 -0.13 6.58
CA ASP A 223 19.95 0.88 5.68
C ASP A 223 19.12 1.92 6.47
N VAL A 224 18.34 1.45 7.44
CA VAL A 224 17.60 2.32 8.37
C VAL A 224 18.55 3.19 9.21
N LYS A 225 19.62 2.60 9.77
CA LYS A 225 20.65 3.33 10.52
C LYS A 225 21.21 4.49 9.68
N ASN A 226 21.66 4.19 8.47
CA ASN A 226 22.28 5.18 7.58
C ASN A 226 21.27 6.27 7.18
N ALA A 227 20.01 5.91 6.98
CA ALA A 227 18.95 6.86 6.69
C ALA A 227 18.66 7.79 7.89
N TYR A 228 18.68 7.28 9.13
CA TYR A 228 18.56 8.15 10.30
C TYR A 228 19.72 9.13 10.41
N ILE A 229 20.96 8.66 10.25
CA ILE A 229 22.15 9.52 10.31
C ILE A 229 22.04 10.65 9.28
N SER A 230 21.79 10.31 8.01
CA SER A 230 21.64 11.31 6.94
C SER A 230 20.48 12.26 7.20
N THR A 231 19.28 11.75 7.47
CA THR A 231 18.08 12.59 7.70
C THR A 231 18.28 13.57 8.85
N VAL A 232 18.86 13.12 9.96
CA VAL A 232 19.07 13.94 11.16
C VAL A 232 20.10 15.03 10.89
N ASN A 233 21.24 14.66 10.28
CA ASN A 233 22.31 15.58 9.91
C ASN A 233 21.85 16.63 8.91
N ASP A 234 21.17 16.21 7.83
CA ASP A 234 20.66 17.11 6.78
C ASP A 234 19.61 18.09 7.33
N SER A 235 18.96 17.73 8.44
CA SER A 235 17.95 18.55 9.13
C SER A 235 18.54 19.43 10.24
N GLY A 236 19.86 19.39 10.45
CA GLY A 236 20.59 20.28 11.36
C GLY A 236 20.72 19.80 12.81
N LYS A 237 20.48 18.51 13.09
CA LYS A 237 20.84 17.88 14.37
C LYS A 237 21.91 16.81 14.14
N MET A 238 22.56 16.33 15.20
CA MET A 238 23.52 15.21 15.12
C MET A 238 22.95 13.97 15.79
N ILE A 239 23.33 12.78 15.31
CA ILE A 239 23.06 11.50 15.98
C ILE A 239 24.30 10.62 15.87
N SER A 240 24.66 9.94 16.95
CA SER A 240 25.78 9.01 16.92
C SER A 240 25.42 7.74 16.15
N GLU A 241 26.41 7.03 15.60
CA GLU A 241 26.16 5.74 14.94
C GLU A 241 25.51 4.71 15.88
N LYS A 242 25.88 4.75 17.16
CA LYS A 242 25.34 3.86 18.18
C LYS A 242 23.86 4.14 18.43
N ASP A 243 23.49 5.41 18.62
CA ASP A 243 22.11 5.79 18.89
C ASP A 243 21.22 5.57 17.66
N ALA A 244 21.75 5.83 16.46
CA ALA A 244 21.05 5.53 15.20
C ALA A 244 20.83 4.02 15.01
N GLN A 245 21.80 3.18 15.40
CA GLN A 245 21.65 1.72 15.36
C GLN A 245 20.56 1.26 16.32
N THR A 246 20.55 1.77 17.56
CA THR A 246 19.49 1.45 18.53
C THR A 246 18.11 1.91 18.05
N ALA A 247 18.00 3.10 17.46
CA ALA A 247 16.75 3.57 16.86
C ALA A 247 16.30 2.70 15.69
N ALA A 248 17.24 2.22 14.86
CA ALA A 248 16.95 1.33 13.75
C ALA A 248 16.43 -0.04 14.23
N GLU A 249 17.07 -0.63 15.24
CA GLU A 249 16.63 -1.88 15.87
C GLU A 249 15.25 -1.74 16.51
N ALA A 250 14.98 -0.63 17.21
CA ALA A 250 13.67 -0.34 17.79
C ALA A 250 12.54 -0.29 16.73
N SER A 251 12.89 0.05 15.48
CA SER A 251 11.91 0.05 14.39
C SER A 251 11.63 -1.32 13.78
N SER A 252 12.48 -2.33 14.08
CA SER A 252 12.48 -3.65 13.43
C SER A 252 12.51 -3.58 11.89
N GLY A 253 13.00 -2.47 11.31
CA GLY A 253 12.99 -2.26 9.87
C GLY A 253 11.61 -1.96 9.27
N PHE A 254 10.56 -1.85 10.08
CA PHE A 254 9.21 -1.66 9.57
C PHE A 254 8.97 -0.20 9.15
N PRO A 255 8.62 0.09 7.88
CA PRO A 255 8.58 1.45 7.34
C PRO A 255 7.78 2.47 8.15
N PHE A 256 6.59 2.09 8.64
CA PHE A 256 5.79 2.97 9.47
C PHE A 256 6.43 3.21 10.85
N MET A 257 7.02 2.18 11.46
CA MET A 257 7.71 2.31 12.74
C MET A 257 9.00 3.14 12.63
N ILE A 258 9.73 3.02 11.52
CA ILE A 258 10.89 3.87 11.21
C ILE A 258 10.49 5.36 11.30
N GLN A 259 9.35 5.71 10.71
CA GLN A 259 8.86 7.10 10.76
C GLN A 259 8.43 7.51 12.17
N LEU A 260 7.81 6.62 12.94
CA LEU A 260 7.39 6.93 14.32
C LEU A 260 8.58 7.11 15.25
N VAL A 261 9.53 6.17 15.27
CA VAL A 261 10.74 6.25 16.09
C VAL A 261 11.50 7.53 15.76
N GLY A 262 11.73 7.80 14.47
CA GLY A 262 12.36 9.05 14.02
C GLY A 262 11.61 10.30 14.48
N TYR A 263 10.28 10.30 14.33
CA TYR A 263 9.44 11.43 14.73
C TYR A 263 9.55 11.74 16.22
N TYR A 264 9.40 10.73 17.08
CA TYR A 264 9.39 10.92 18.53
C TYR A 264 10.79 11.15 19.11
N MET A 265 11.85 10.51 18.57
CA MET A 265 13.22 10.82 19.02
C MET A 265 13.61 12.25 18.66
N TRP A 266 13.18 12.76 17.50
CA TRP A 266 13.38 14.16 17.12
C TRP A 266 12.61 15.09 18.03
N GLN A 267 11.33 14.79 18.31
CA GLN A 267 10.49 15.60 19.18
C GLN A 267 11.06 15.69 20.60
N SER A 268 11.54 14.56 21.15
CA SER A 268 12.20 14.50 22.46
C SER A 268 13.44 15.41 22.50
N ALA A 269 14.30 15.34 21.48
CA ALA A 269 15.47 16.21 21.37
C ALA A 269 15.09 17.70 21.23
N ASP A 270 14.03 18.01 20.49
CA ASP A 270 13.55 19.38 20.26
C ASP A 270 12.99 20.00 21.54
N VAL A 271 12.19 19.25 22.31
CA VAL A 271 11.67 19.68 23.62
C VAL A 271 12.81 20.01 24.59
N ASN A 272 13.89 19.24 24.54
CA ASN A 272 15.08 19.45 25.36
C ASN A 272 16.00 20.56 24.83
N GLY A 273 15.68 21.20 23.70
CA GLY A 273 16.52 22.21 23.05
C GLY A 273 17.88 21.67 22.61
N SER A 274 17.98 20.36 22.33
CA SER A 274 19.23 19.69 22.02
C SER A 274 19.51 19.68 20.52
N ASP A 275 20.73 20.05 20.14
CA ASP A 275 21.25 19.93 18.78
C ASP A 275 21.72 18.49 18.46
N ALA A 276 21.70 17.59 19.45
CA ALA A 276 22.04 16.18 19.30
C ALA A 276 20.90 15.26 19.80
N ILE A 277 20.63 14.19 19.05
CA ILE A 277 19.79 13.08 19.48
C ILE A 277 20.67 12.14 20.31
N THR A 278 20.33 11.99 21.58
CA THR A 278 21.06 11.18 22.56
C THR A 278 20.37 9.83 22.76
N ALA A 279 21.03 8.90 23.44
CA ALA A 279 20.44 7.63 23.86
C ALA A 279 19.12 7.80 24.63
N GLU A 280 19.00 8.83 25.45
CA GLU A 280 17.77 9.13 26.19
C GLU A 280 16.62 9.52 25.25
N HIS A 281 16.89 10.41 24.28
CA HIS A 281 15.89 10.79 23.26
C HIS A 281 15.44 9.59 22.42
N VAL A 282 16.36 8.68 22.09
CA VAL A 282 16.02 7.44 21.36
C VAL A 282 15.17 6.52 22.22
N SER A 283 15.51 6.31 23.49
CA SER A 283 14.76 5.44 24.40
C SER A 283 13.34 5.94 24.64
N ILE A 284 13.17 7.25 24.88
CA ILE A 284 11.86 7.87 25.03
C ILE A 284 11.10 7.78 23.71
N GLY A 285 11.75 8.15 22.60
CA GLY A 285 11.13 8.15 21.28
C GLY A 285 10.67 6.77 20.82
N ALA A 286 11.44 5.72 21.10
CA ALA A 286 11.07 4.34 20.81
C ALA A 286 9.85 3.89 21.63
N THR A 287 9.79 4.28 22.91
CA THR A 287 8.65 3.98 23.78
C THR A 287 7.37 4.65 23.29
N ASP A 288 7.45 5.95 22.98
CA ASP A 288 6.32 6.71 22.45
C ASP A 288 5.87 6.19 21.07
N ALA A 289 6.83 5.81 20.22
CA ALA A 289 6.57 5.21 18.92
C ALA A 289 5.84 3.86 19.05
N ALA A 290 6.26 3.00 19.98
CA ALA A 290 5.59 1.74 20.26
C ALA A 290 4.14 1.95 20.70
N ASN A 291 3.90 2.86 21.66
CA ASN A 291 2.55 3.19 22.12
C ASN A 291 1.68 3.74 20.97
N ALA A 292 2.21 4.68 20.19
CA ALA A 292 1.50 5.26 19.06
C ALA A 292 1.17 4.21 17.98
N PHE A 293 2.09 3.28 17.71
CA PHE A 293 1.86 2.18 16.77
C PHE A 293 0.78 1.22 17.27
N GLN A 294 0.83 0.87 18.56
CA GLN A 294 -0.17 0.03 19.19
C GLN A 294 -1.56 0.64 19.09
N ASP A 295 -1.71 1.93 19.35
CA ASP A 295 -3.00 2.62 19.29
C ASP A 295 -3.51 2.83 17.86
N SER A 296 -2.63 3.08 16.89
CA SER A 296 -3.00 3.40 15.51
C SER A 296 -3.12 2.18 14.59
N VAL A 297 -2.43 1.07 14.89
CA VAL A 297 -2.37 -0.12 14.03
C VAL A 297 -2.89 -1.36 14.75
N CYS A 298 -2.30 -1.72 15.89
CA CYS A 298 -2.64 -2.97 16.57
C CYS A 298 -4.06 -2.93 17.15
N ALA A 299 -4.45 -1.83 17.79
CA ALA A 299 -5.76 -1.70 18.42
C ALA A 299 -6.91 -1.74 17.40
N PRO A 300 -6.89 -0.97 16.30
CA PRO A 300 -7.91 -1.09 15.25
C PRO A 300 -7.95 -2.48 14.61
N ALA A 301 -6.78 -3.08 14.35
CA ALA A 301 -6.69 -4.43 13.79
C ALA A 301 -7.39 -5.46 14.69
N VAL A 302 -7.10 -5.47 15.98
CA VAL A 302 -7.73 -6.38 16.95
C VAL A 302 -9.22 -6.05 17.16
N ARG A 303 -9.61 -4.77 17.17
CA ARG A 303 -11.03 -4.36 17.30
C ARG A 303 -11.88 -4.79 16.11
N SER A 304 -11.29 -4.86 14.91
CA SER A 304 -11.98 -5.30 13.70
C SER A 304 -12.24 -6.81 13.65
N LEU A 305 -11.63 -7.58 14.55
CA LEU A 305 -11.80 -9.03 14.62
C LEU A 305 -13.20 -9.40 15.11
N THR A 306 -13.77 -10.42 14.48
CA THR A 306 -14.93 -11.14 15.04
C THR A 306 -14.56 -11.79 16.38
N VAL A 307 -15.56 -12.07 17.21
CA VAL A 307 -15.37 -12.73 18.52
C VAL A 307 -14.53 -14.00 18.40
N ALA A 308 -14.81 -14.83 17.39
CA ALA A 308 -14.08 -16.09 17.19
C ALA A 308 -12.64 -15.91 16.68
N GLN A 309 -12.38 -14.92 15.82
CA GLN A 309 -11.01 -14.57 15.43
C GLN A 309 -10.20 -14.04 16.62
N ARG A 310 -10.82 -13.22 17.47
CA ARG A 310 -10.20 -12.70 18.69
C ARG A 310 -9.92 -13.82 19.69
N GLU A 311 -10.84 -14.77 19.84
CA GLU A 311 -10.62 -15.97 20.67
C GLU A 311 -9.41 -16.78 20.17
N PHE A 312 -9.28 -16.97 18.85
CA PHE A 312 -8.13 -17.66 18.25
C PHE A 312 -6.81 -16.93 18.52
N ILE A 313 -6.74 -15.62 18.25
CA ILE A 313 -5.49 -14.87 18.37
C ILE A 313 -5.04 -14.73 19.83
N LEU A 314 -5.97 -14.59 20.77
CA LEU A 314 -5.65 -14.54 22.20
C LEU A 314 -5.15 -15.89 22.73
N ALA A 315 -5.62 -17.00 22.17
CA ALA A 315 -5.13 -18.33 22.51
C ALA A 315 -3.70 -18.61 22.03
N MET A 316 -3.14 -17.75 21.15
CA MET A 316 -1.72 -17.79 20.76
C MET A 316 -0.81 -17.11 21.79
N VAL A 317 -1.32 -16.18 22.59
CA VAL A 317 -0.52 -15.36 23.54
C VAL A 317 0.40 -16.18 24.47
N PRO A 318 -0.02 -17.33 25.03
CA PRO A 318 0.85 -18.14 25.88
C PRO A 318 2.13 -18.68 25.20
N ASP A 319 2.16 -18.77 23.87
CA ASP A 319 3.32 -19.33 23.15
C ASP A 319 4.34 -18.25 22.75
N LEU A 320 3.97 -16.97 22.81
CA LEU A 320 4.80 -15.88 22.31
C LEU A 320 6.13 -15.78 23.08
N PRO A 321 7.26 -15.54 22.39
CA PRO A 321 7.38 -15.16 20.97
C PRO A 321 7.42 -16.35 19.98
N GLU A 322 7.36 -17.59 20.46
CA GLU A 322 7.44 -18.79 19.62
C GLU A 322 6.15 -19.03 18.81
N PRO A 323 6.23 -19.76 17.67
CA PRO A 323 5.05 -20.13 16.91
C PRO A 323 4.07 -21.02 17.69
N SER A 324 2.77 -20.76 17.55
CA SER A 324 1.69 -21.56 18.14
C SER A 324 1.29 -22.74 17.25
N GLN A 325 1.09 -23.91 17.87
CA GLN A 325 0.53 -25.06 17.18
C GLN A 325 -1.00 -24.96 17.09
N VAL A 326 -1.55 -25.08 15.89
CA VAL A 326 -3.00 -24.89 15.62
C VAL A 326 -3.88 -25.86 16.41
N ALA A 327 -3.39 -27.08 16.66
CA ALA A 327 -4.08 -28.07 17.49
C ALA A 327 -4.20 -27.60 18.94
N HIS A 328 -3.10 -27.10 19.54
CA HIS A 328 -3.12 -26.56 20.90
C HIS A 328 -4.02 -25.32 21.02
N ILE A 329 -4.08 -24.47 19.99
CA ILE A 329 -5.03 -23.34 19.96
C ILE A 329 -6.47 -23.87 20.04
N ALA A 330 -6.82 -24.89 19.23
CA ALA A 330 -8.16 -25.49 19.25
C ALA A 330 -8.52 -26.07 20.63
N GLU A 331 -7.57 -26.77 21.27
CA GLU A 331 -7.71 -27.32 22.61
C GLU A 331 -7.94 -26.23 23.67
N ARG A 332 -7.12 -25.17 23.67
CA ARG A 332 -7.25 -24.02 24.59
C ARG A 332 -8.61 -23.34 24.47
N CYS A 333 -9.10 -23.17 23.24
CA CYS A 333 -10.42 -22.59 22.98
C CYS A 333 -11.58 -23.58 23.21
N ARG A 334 -11.29 -24.87 23.44
CA ARG A 334 -12.28 -25.96 23.49
C ARG A 334 -13.16 -26.00 22.22
N LYS A 335 -12.53 -25.85 21.06
CA LYS A 335 -13.18 -25.86 19.73
C LYS A 335 -12.67 -27.02 18.87
N SER A 336 -13.37 -27.27 17.76
CA SER A 336 -12.98 -28.31 16.81
C SER A 336 -11.80 -27.88 15.92
N MET A 337 -11.11 -28.87 15.32
CA MET A 337 -10.08 -28.59 14.31
C MET A 337 -10.62 -27.87 13.07
N SER A 338 -11.90 -28.09 12.73
CA SER A 338 -12.57 -27.35 11.65
C SER A 338 -12.70 -25.86 11.96
N TRP A 339 -13.07 -25.52 13.20
CA TRP A 339 -13.08 -24.13 13.69
C TRP A 339 -11.68 -23.52 13.60
N ALA A 340 -10.65 -24.22 14.08
CA ALA A 340 -9.28 -23.73 14.05
C ALA A 340 -8.77 -23.53 12.62
N GLY A 341 -9.07 -24.45 11.70
CA GLY A 341 -8.75 -24.33 10.28
C GLY A 341 -9.41 -23.11 9.63
N LYS A 342 -10.70 -22.88 9.89
CA LYS A 342 -11.46 -21.73 9.39
C LYS A 342 -10.84 -20.41 9.84
N TYR A 343 -10.59 -20.23 11.14
CA TYR A 343 -10.10 -18.95 11.67
C TYR A 343 -8.61 -18.75 11.43
N ARG A 344 -7.81 -19.82 11.35
CA ARG A 344 -6.45 -19.76 10.81
C ARG A 344 -6.44 -19.16 9.41
N ALA A 345 -7.23 -19.72 8.48
CA ALA A 345 -7.27 -19.24 7.10
C ALA A 345 -7.71 -17.77 7.03
N SER A 346 -8.73 -17.41 7.83
CA SER A 346 -9.23 -16.04 7.91
C SER A 346 -8.20 -15.04 8.47
N LEU A 347 -7.46 -15.40 9.51
CA LEU A 347 -6.44 -14.52 10.13
C LEU A 347 -5.18 -14.39 9.27
N ILE A 348 -4.84 -15.43 8.50
CA ILE A 348 -3.79 -15.35 7.46
C ILE A 348 -4.25 -14.41 6.36
N ALA A 349 -5.51 -14.51 5.91
CA ALA A 349 -6.06 -13.63 4.89
C ALA A 349 -6.06 -12.15 5.31
N SER A 350 -6.28 -11.86 6.60
CA SER A 350 -6.18 -10.51 7.16
C SER A 350 -4.73 -10.09 7.50
N ASN A 351 -3.75 -10.95 7.25
CA ASN A 351 -2.32 -10.71 7.52
C ASN A 351 -2.03 -10.34 8.99
N LEU A 352 -2.72 -10.98 9.93
CA LEU A 352 -2.41 -10.86 11.36
C LEU A 352 -1.52 -11.99 11.87
N ILE A 353 -1.62 -13.14 11.20
CA ILE A 353 -0.78 -14.31 11.44
C ILE A 353 -0.25 -14.82 10.10
N GLU A 354 0.82 -15.60 10.15
CA GLU A 354 1.37 -16.29 9.00
C GLU A 354 1.71 -17.76 9.32
N PRO A 355 1.79 -18.64 8.30
CA PRO A 355 2.28 -20.00 8.48
C PRO A 355 3.73 -20.03 8.98
N ALA A 356 4.00 -20.83 10.01
CA ALA A 356 5.33 -21.00 10.60
C ALA A 356 5.78 -22.47 10.57
N GLY A 357 5.46 -23.18 9.48
CA GLY A 357 5.66 -24.62 9.34
C GLY A 357 4.35 -25.41 9.37
N ARG A 358 4.46 -26.75 9.25
CA ARG A 358 3.29 -27.63 9.13
C ARG A 358 2.48 -27.63 10.44
N GLY A 359 1.31 -27.01 10.41
CA GLY A 359 0.41 -26.95 11.57
C GLY A 359 0.75 -25.87 12.59
N TYR A 360 1.69 -24.97 12.28
CA TYR A 360 2.12 -23.86 13.13
C TYR A 360 1.77 -22.52 12.50
N VAL A 361 1.51 -21.53 13.35
CA VAL A 361 1.27 -20.14 12.97
C VAL A 361 2.00 -19.21 13.93
N ARG A 362 2.43 -18.05 13.43
CA ARG A 362 3.01 -16.98 14.26
C ARG A 362 2.36 -15.65 13.93
N ILE A 363 2.44 -14.70 14.86
CA ILE A 363 2.04 -13.31 14.61
C ILE A 363 2.94 -12.73 13.52
N SER A 364 2.35 -12.17 12.47
CA SER A 364 3.10 -11.55 11.36
C SER A 364 3.18 -10.03 11.47
N MET A 365 2.24 -9.40 12.17
CA MET A 365 2.18 -7.96 12.36
C MET A 365 3.17 -7.50 13.45
N PRO A 366 4.05 -6.52 13.17
CA PRO A 366 4.98 -5.97 14.17
C PRO A 366 4.27 -5.46 15.43
N HIS A 367 4.90 -5.62 16.59
CA HIS A 367 4.40 -5.18 17.92
C HIS A 367 3.03 -5.71 18.35
N LEU A 368 2.34 -6.51 17.52
CA LEU A 368 1.05 -7.09 17.88
C LEU A 368 1.20 -8.13 19.00
N ALA A 369 2.31 -8.86 19.05
CA ALA A 369 2.61 -9.80 20.13
C ALA A 369 2.66 -9.10 21.50
N GLU A 370 3.46 -8.04 21.62
CA GLU A 370 3.58 -7.20 22.82
C GLU A 370 2.23 -6.60 23.22
N TYR A 371 1.51 -6.02 22.24
CA TYR A 371 0.18 -5.44 22.46
C TYR A 371 -0.83 -6.46 23.02
N LEU A 372 -0.81 -7.69 22.52
CA LEU A 372 -1.70 -8.75 23.00
C LEU A 372 -1.32 -9.24 24.42
N GLN A 373 -0.03 -9.25 24.75
CA GLN A 373 0.46 -9.61 26.10
C GLN A 373 0.00 -8.59 27.15
N THR A 374 0.23 -7.29 26.91
CA THR A 374 -0.15 -6.22 27.86
C THR A 374 -1.66 -6.20 28.15
N ARG A 375 -2.50 -6.51 27.15
CA ARG A 375 -3.96 -6.54 27.33
C ARG A 375 -4.54 -7.84 27.89
N ARG A 376 -3.70 -8.85 28.12
CA ARG A 376 -4.08 -10.04 28.88
C ARG A 376 -3.90 -9.82 30.39
N GLU A 377 -2.96 -8.95 30.75
CA GLU A 377 -2.61 -8.62 32.13
C GLU A 377 -3.49 -7.50 32.72
N ALA A 378 -4.15 -6.72 31.87
CA ALA A 378 -5.17 -5.73 32.20
C ALA A 378 -6.59 -6.31 32.07
#